data_AF-A0A9D0Y7U4-F1
#
_entry.id   AF-A0A9D0Y7U4-F1
#
_cell.length_a   1.000
_cell.length_b   1.000
_cell.length_c   1.000
_cell.angle_alpha   90.00
_cell.angle_beta   90.00
_cell.angle_gamma   90.00
#
_symmetry.space_group_name_H-M   'P 1'
#
loop_
_entity.id
_entity.type
_entity.pdbx_description
1 polymer ?
#
loop_
_entity_poly.entity_id
_entity_poly.type
_entity_poly.pdbx_seq_one_letter_code
_entity_poly.pdbx_strand_id
1 'polypeptide(L)' 'TTQHISGTCKMGPDSDPMAVVDQQGHVKGLQGLRVADASIMPDCIRANTNCTTIMIGERVADWIKQG' A
#
# COMPACT_ATOMS: atom_id res chain seq x y z
N THR A 1 14.15 -17.59 -5.11
CA THR A 1 13.83 -16.32 -4.43
C THR A 1 14.24 -15.18 -5.33
N THR A 2 13.28 -14.38 -5.78
CA THR A 2 13.53 -13.09 -6.43
C THR A 2 13.27 -12.02 -5.38
N GLN A 3 14.05 -10.93 -5.34
CA GLN A 3 14.01 -9.90 -4.28
C GLN A 3 12.74 -9.01 -4.38
N HIS A 4 11.54 -9.61 -4.28
CA HIS A 4 10.23 -8.96 -4.41
C HIS A 4 9.41 -9.05 -3.12
N ILE A 5 10.01 -8.65 -1.99
CA ILE A 5 9.33 -8.65 -0.69
C ILE A 5 8.23 -7.57 -0.69
N SER A 6 7.02 -7.95 -0.30
CA SER A 6 5.82 -7.09 -0.34
C SER A 6 4.76 -7.58 0.67
N GLY A 7 3.72 -6.77 0.89
CA GLY A 7 2.50 -7.19 1.61
C GLY A 7 2.51 -7.18 3.14
N THR A 8 3.59 -6.71 3.79
CA THR A 8 3.66 -6.67 5.26
C THR A 8 2.72 -5.67 5.92
N CYS A 9 2.19 -4.70 5.17
CA CYS A 9 1.21 -3.70 5.61
C CYS A 9 0.00 -3.70 4.67
N LYS A 10 -0.54 -4.88 4.34
CA LYS A 10 -1.50 -5.05 3.25
C LYS A 10 -2.68 -4.08 3.30
N MET A 11 -3.02 -3.56 2.12
CA MET A 11 -4.26 -2.82 1.87
C MET A 11 -5.47 -3.77 1.89
N GLY A 12 -6.58 -3.33 2.46
CA GLY A 12 -7.82 -4.11 2.43
C GLY A 12 -9.06 -3.37 2.95
N PRO A 13 -10.26 -3.91 2.69
CA PRO A 13 -11.52 -3.34 3.18
C PRO A 13 -11.60 -3.41 4.72
N ASP A 14 -12.51 -2.67 5.33
CA ASP A 14 -12.69 -2.70 6.80
C ASP A 14 -13.21 -4.04 7.33
N SER A 15 -13.77 -4.86 6.45
CA SER A 15 -14.15 -6.24 6.75
C SER A 15 -12.96 -7.20 6.83
N ASP A 16 -11.76 -6.80 6.38
CA ASP A 16 -10.55 -7.63 6.45
C ASP A 16 -9.78 -7.32 7.74
N PRO A 17 -9.84 -8.20 8.76
CA PRO A 17 -9.22 -7.93 10.06
C PRO A 17 -7.69 -7.94 10.00
N MET A 18 -7.09 -8.43 8.91
CA MET A 18 -5.65 -8.47 8.71
C MET A 18 -5.14 -7.26 7.90
N ALA A 19 -6.02 -6.37 7.43
CA ALA A 19 -5.63 -5.19 6.67
C ALA A 19 -5.00 -4.13 7.58
N VAL A 20 -3.87 -3.58 7.16
CA VAL A 20 -3.14 -2.54 7.91
C VAL A 20 -3.48 -1.15 7.39
N VAL A 21 -3.72 -1.03 6.07
CA VAL A 21 -4.11 0.24 5.45
C VAL A 21 -5.43 0.13 4.68
N ASP A 22 -6.11 1.27 4.51
CA ASP A 22 -7.27 1.40 3.64
C ASP A 22 -6.88 1.57 2.16
N GLN A 23 -7.87 1.77 1.28
CA GLN A 23 -7.69 1.91 -0.17
C GLN A 23 -6.86 3.13 -0.59
N GLN A 24 -6.68 4.10 0.31
CA GLN A 24 -5.91 5.33 0.08
C GLN A 24 -4.56 5.31 0.80
N GLY A 25 -4.21 4.18 1.42
CA GLY A 25 -2.97 3.99 2.16
C GLY A 25 -3.00 4.53 3.58
N HIS A 26 -4.13 4.98 4.13
CA HIS A 26 -4.22 5.41 5.52
C HIS A 26 -4.05 4.23 6.46
N VAL A 27 -3.23 4.41 7.49
CA VAL A 27 -3.07 3.39 8.53
C VAL A 27 -4.33 3.30 9.37
N LYS A 28 -4.93 2.11 9.41
CA LYS A 28 -6.17 1.90 10.15
C LYS A 28 -5.97 2.18 11.63
N GLY A 29 -6.88 2.95 12.23
CA GLY A 29 -6.83 3.34 13.64
C GLY A 29 -5.92 4.52 13.97
N LEU A 30 -5.21 5.09 12.99
CA LEU A 30 -4.37 6.28 13.17
C LEU A 30 -4.80 7.40 12.22
N GLN A 31 -4.57 8.65 12.64
CA GLN A 31 -4.84 9.82 11.82
C GLN A 31 -3.54 10.40 11.29
N GLY A 32 -3.58 10.95 10.07
CA GLY A 32 -2.44 11.67 9.48
C GLY A 32 -1.25 10.78 9.09
N LEU A 33 -1.39 9.45 9.12
CA LEU A 33 -0.33 8.50 8.76
C LEU A 33 -0.76 7.65 7.55
N ARG A 34 0.14 7.57 6.55
CA ARG A 34 -0.06 6.77 5.33
C ARG A 34 1.17 5.89 5.05
N VAL A 35 0.97 4.78 4.35
CA VAL A 35 2.04 3.94 3.80
C VAL A 35 1.94 3.94 2.27
N ALA A 36 3.06 4.16 1.60
CA ALA A 36 3.13 4.31 0.14
C ALA A 36 4.32 3.56 -0.46
N ASP A 37 4.39 2.25 -0.24
CA ASP A 37 5.46 1.39 -0.74
C ASP A 37 4.94 -0.03 -1.07
N ALA A 38 5.84 -0.97 -1.34
CA ALA A 38 5.49 -2.35 -1.67
C ALA A 38 4.80 -3.13 -0.54
N SER A 39 4.90 -2.68 0.71
CA SER A 39 4.28 -3.35 1.85
C SER A 39 2.74 -3.32 1.77
N ILE A 40 2.14 -2.36 1.05
CA ILE A 40 0.68 -2.23 0.97
C ILE A 40 0.04 -3.20 -0.04
N MET A 41 0.83 -3.83 -0.90
CA MET A 41 0.33 -4.76 -1.91
C MET A 41 -0.44 -5.91 -1.22
N PRO A 42 -1.71 -6.18 -1.57
CA PRO A 42 -2.46 -7.28 -0.94
C PRO A 42 -1.88 -8.67 -1.19
N ASP A 43 -1.20 -8.83 -2.33
CA ASP A 43 -0.46 -10.02 -2.74
C ASP A 43 0.72 -9.56 -3.62
N CYS A 44 1.77 -10.37 -3.72
CA CYS A 44 2.87 -10.14 -4.63
C CYS A 44 2.37 -10.23 -6.08
N ILE A 45 2.62 -9.17 -6.85
CA ILE A 45 2.25 -9.14 -8.27
C ILE A 45 3.07 -10.15 -9.10
N ARG A 46 2.52 -10.55 -10.25
CA ARG A 46 3.19 -11.42 -11.23
C ARG A 46 4.10 -10.64 -12.18
N ALA A 47 4.92 -9.75 -11.63
CA ALA A 47 5.89 -8.92 -12.35
C ALA A 47 6.97 -8.40 -11.40
N ASN A 48 7.96 -7.67 -11.92
CA ASN A 48 8.94 -6.96 -11.10
C ASN A 48 8.24 -5.83 -10.32
N THR A 49 8.51 -5.75 -9.01
CA THR A 49 7.76 -4.85 -8.11
C THR A 49 8.11 -3.37 -8.30
N ASN A 50 9.28 -3.04 -8.84
CA ASN A 50 9.79 -1.67 -8.94
C ASN A 50 8.79 -0.68 -9.55
N CYS A 51 8.28 -0.96 -10.76
CA CYS A 51 7.37 -0.04 -11.46
C CYS A 51 6.05 0.14 -10.70
N THR A 52 5.54 -0.93 -10.08
CA THR A 52 4.30 -0.87 -9.30
C THR A 52 4.52 -0.11 -8.00
N THR A 53 5.67 -0.26 -7.34
CA THR A 53 6.03 0.53 -6.15
C THR A 53 6.13 2.02 -6.47
N ILE A 54 6.74 2.39 -7.61
CA ILE A 54 6.76 3.79 -8.07
C ILE A 54 5.34 4.30 -8.30
N MET A 55 4.49 3.53 -8.99
CA MET A 55 3.10 3.91 -9.24
C MET A 55 2.30 4.10 -7.94
N ILE A 56 2.49 3.22 -6.96
CA ILE A 56 1.89 3.36 -5.62
C ILE A 56 2.29 4.70 -4.99
N GLY A 57 3.57 5.05 -5.03
CA GLY A 57 4.08 6.33 -4.52
C GLY A 57 3.42 7.53 -5.21
N GLU A 58 3.40 7.55 -6.55
CA GLU A 58 2.74 8.61 -7.33
C GLU A 58 1.25 8.73 -6.98
N ARG A 59 0.55 7.59 -6.91
CA ARG A 59 -0.88 7.55 -6.63
C ARG A 59 -1.23 8.10 -5.25
N VAL A 60 -0.44 7.74 -4.23
CA VAL A 60 -0.62 8.23 -2.87
C VAL A 60 -0.22 9.70 -2.75
N ALA A 61 0.83 10.15 -3.44
CA ALA A 61 1.21 11.55 -3.50
C ALA A 61 0.09 12.42 -4.05
N ASP A 62 -0.62 11.97 -5.09
CA ASP A 62 -1.77 12.69 -5.66
C ASP A 62 -2.96 12.76 -4.69
N TRP A 63 -3.22 11.71 -3.90
CA TRP A 63 -4.21 11.80 -2.82
C TRP A 63 -3.80 12.80 -1.75
N ILE A 64 -2.54 12.78 -1.31
CA ILE A 64 -2.02 13.73 -0.32
C ILE A 64 -2.21 15.18 -0.78
N LYS A 65 -2.02 15.47 -2.07
CA LYS A 65 -2.24 16.81 -2.64
C LYS A 65 -3.72 17.24 -2.62
N GLN A 66 -4.66 16.29 -2.64
CA GLN A 66 -6.10 16.56 -2.70
C GLN A 66 -6.73 16.80 -1.31
N GLY A 67 -6.06 16.40 -0.23
CA GLY A 67 -6.49 16.57 1.16
C GLY A 67 -6.78 15.26 1.86
#